data_AF-A0A7G8BI45-F1
#
_entry.id   AF-A0A7G8BI45-F1
#
_cell.length_a   1.000
_cell.length_b   1.000
_cell.length_c   1.000
_cell.angle_alpha   90.00
_cell.angle_beta   90.00
_cell.angle_gamma   90.00
#
_symmetry.space_group_name_H-M   'P 1'
#
loop_
_entity.id
_entity.type
_entity.pdbx_description
1 polymer ?
#
loop_
_entity_poly.entity_id
_entity_poly.type
_entity_poly.pdbx_seq_one_letter_code
_entity_poly.pdbx_strand_id
1 'polypeptide(L)'
;MYNRVVLKLSGEALAAGRGFGVDGDRVHEIAGEIAEVRDLGVDIAIVVGGGNFFRGVAEQAKEMDRVSADHMGMLATVINALAIQDALEKCGVHARVMSAIEMHQVCEPYIRRRAIRHLEKGRVVIFAAGTGNPYFSTDTAASLRAMEIKADVLLKATKVEGIYDADPVIKTDAVKFEQITYMDILRLGLKVMDTTAVSLCKDNNLPMIIFNMNRPGNIRRVISGEKVGSLVTA
;
A
#
# COMPACT_ATOMS: atom_id res chain seq x y z
N MET A 1 -18.10 7.81 1.42
CA MET A 1 -17.12 7.78 2.52
C MET A 1 -16.94 6.34 2.97
N TYR A 2 -15.69 5.92 3.11
CA TYR A 2 -15.33 4.59 3.62
C TYR A 2 -15.05 4.65 5.12
N ASN A 3 -15.42 3.62 5.88
CA ASN A 3 -15.21 3.55 7.32
C ASN A 3 -13.87 2.90 7.65
N ARG A 4 -13.45 1.90 6.87
CA ARG A 4 -12.17 1.20 7.04
C ARG A 4 -11.48 1.01 5.71
N VAL A 5 -10.23 1.45 5.63
CA VAL A 5 -9.44 1.40 4.38
C VAL A 5 -8.09 0.74 4.60
N VAL A 6 -7.58 0.08 3.55
CA VAL A 6 -6.16 -0.27 3.44
C VAL A 6 -5.52 0.65 2.42
N LEU A 7 -4.58 1.48 2.85
CA LEU A 7 -3.73 2.30 1.99
C LEU A 7 -2.44 1.54 1.66
N LYS A 8 -2.31 1.08 0.42
CA LYS A 8 -1.09 0.46 -0.07
C LYS A 8 -0.16 1.53 -0.64
N LEU A 9 0.98 1.73 0.01
CA LEU A 9 2.05 2.62 -0.42
C LEU A 9 3.16 1.83 -1.11
N SER A 10 3.67 2.35 -2.21
CA SER A 10 4.91 1.83 -2.82
C SER A 10 6.12 2.29 -2.00
N GLY A 11 7.15 1.46 -1.87
CA GLY A 11 8.37 1.88 -1.16
C GLY A 11 9.04 3.09 -1.82
N GLU A 12 9.02 3.13 -3.15
CA GLU A 12 9.56 4.22 -3.97
C GLU A 12 8.87 5.55 -3.73
N ALA A 13 7.63 5.53 -3.23
CA ALA A 13 6.93 6.76 -2.86
C ALA A 13 7.55 7.47 -1.65
N LEU A 14 8.25 6.72 -0.79
CA LEU A 14 8.93 7.25 0.38
C LEU A 14 10.32 7.81 0.06
N ALA A 15 10.89 7.49 -1.10
CA ALA A 15 12.24 7.92 -1.47
C ALA A 15 12.28 9.29 -2.18
N ALA A 16 11.13 9.92 -2.44
CA ALA A 16 11.01 11.22 -3.13
C ALA A 16 11.85 11.37 -4.42
N GLY A 17 12.07 10.27 -5.15
CA GLY A 17 12.88 10.27 -6.37
C GLY A 17 14.40 10.14 -6.17
N ARG A 18 14.91 10.07 -4.92
CA ARG A 18 16.34 9.85 -4.60
C ARG A 18 16.88 8.47 -5.01
N GLY A 19 16.02 7.58 -5.50
CA GLY A 19 16.38 6.24 -5.99
C GLY A 19 16.64 5.20 -4.89
N PHE A 20 17.13 5.61 -3.73
CA PHE A 20 17.38 4.73 -2.58
C PHE A 20 17.02 5.38 -1.24
N GLY A 21 16.59 4.56 -0.28
CA GLY A 21 16.37 5.00 1.11
C GLY A 21 15.02 5.67 1.35
N VAL A 22 14.95 6.50 2.38
CA VAL A 22 13.73 7.20 2.82
C VAL A 22 14.01 8.70 2.86
N ASP A 23 13.11 9.48 2.27
CA ASP A 23 13.11 10.94 2.32
C ASP A 23 12.22 11.40 3.49
N GLY A 24 12.83 12.04 4.48
CA GLY A 24 12.15 12.43 5.71
C GLY A 24 10.97 13.38 5.48
N ASP A 25 11.13 14.37 4.60
CA ASP A 25 10.09 15.35 4.30
C ASP A 25 8.89 14.67 3.66
N ARG A 26 9.14 13.79 2.68
CA ARG A 26 8.08 13.04 2.01
C ARG A 26 7.31 12.11 2.95
N VAL A 27 7.99 11.47 3.89
CA VAL A 27 7.28 10.64 4.89
C VAL A 27 6.43 11.51 5.82
N HIS A 28 6.91 12.69 6.23
CA HIS A 28 6.13 13.63 7.05
C HIS A 28 4.91 14.19 6.29
N GLU A 29 5.05 14.50 5.00
CA GLU A 29 3.91 14.91 4.15
C GLU A 29 2.83 13.83 4.12
N ILE A 30 3.22 12.57 3.88
CA ILE A 30 2.28 11.43 3.85
C ILE A 30 1.63 11.24 5.22
N ALA A 31 2.40 11.34 6.31
CA ALA A 31 1.89 11.24 7.67
C ALA A 31 0.88 12.36 7.99
N GLY A 32 1.13 13.59 7.53
CA GLY A 32 0.21 14.71 7.64
C GLY A 32 -1.13 14.45 6.94
N GLU A 33 -1.09 13.98 5.68
CA GLU A 33 -2.33 13.61 4.96
C GLU A 33 -3.10 12.49 5.69
N ILE A 34 -2.40 11.50 6.24
CA ILE A 34 -3.04 10.42 7.01
C ILE A 34 -3.66 10.95 8.30
N ALA A 35 -2.99 11.87 9.00
CA ALA A 35 -3.50 12.50 10.20
C ALA A 35 -4.82 13.25 9.94
N GLU A 36 -4.87 14.04 8.86
CA GLU A 36 -6.09 14.75 8.46
C GLU A 36 -7.27 13.80 8.19
N VAL A 37 -7.01 12.64 7.59
CA VAL A 37 -8.06 11.65 7.32
C VAL A 37 -8.49 10.93 8.59
N ARG A 38 -7.56 10.61 9.48
CA ARG A 38 -7.85 9.95 10.75
C ARG A 38 -8.81 10.79 11.59
N ASP A 39 -8.72 12.12 11.53
CA ASP A 39 -9.62 13.03 12.24
C ASP A 39 -11.07 12.99 11.71
N LEU A 40 -11.30 12.37 10.55
CA LEU A 40 -12.64 12.07 10.03
C LEU A 40 -13.26 10.80 10.64
N GLY A 41 -12.56 10.12 11.55
CA GLY A 41 -13.04 8.90 12.23
C GLY A 41 -12.91 7.62 11.40
N VAL A 42 -12.03 7.62 10.38
CA VAL A 42 -11.80 6.48 9.51
C VAL A 42 -10.74 5.55 10.11
N ASP A 43 -10.99 4.24 10.08
CA ASP A 43 -9.99 3.22 10.41
C ASP A 43 -9.00 3.07 9.25
N ILE A 44 -7.73 3.43 9.49
CA ILE A 44 -6.68 3.40 8.46
C ILE A 44 -5.68 2.30 8.78
N ALA A 45 -5.54 1.36 7.84
CA ALA A 45 -4.43 0.44 7.79
C ALA A 45 -3.51 0.76 6.60
N ILE A 46 -2.20 0.58 6.76
CA ILE A 46 -1.18 0.87 5.76
C ILE A 46 -0.44 -0.41 5.42
N VAL A 47 -0.16 -0.64 4.15
CA VAL A 47 0.75 -1.68 3.68
C VAL A 47 1.82 -1.00 2.84
N VAL A 48 3.09 -1.18 3.17
CA VAL A 48 4.18 -0.47 2.52
C VAL A 48 5.12 -1.42 1.78
N GLY A 49 5.48 -1.05 0.54
CA GLY A 49 6.48 -1.75 -0.27
C GLY A 49 7.91 -1.49 0.20
N GLY A 50 8.87 -2.36 -0.16
CA GLY A 50 10.29 -2.23 0.21
C GLY A 50 11.21 -1.80 -0.95
N GLY A 51 10.64 -1.44 -2.09
CA GLY A 51 11.39 -1.27 -3.34
C GLY A 51 12.39 -0.12 -3.35
N ASN A 52 12.22 0.89 -2.49
CA ASN A 52 13.22 1.96 -2.27
C ASN A 52 14.54 1.48 -1.65
N PHE A 53 14.55 0.36 -0.93
CA PHE A 53 15.81 -0.26 -0.50
C PHE A 53 16.19 -1.40 -1.42
N PHE A 54 15.22 -2.25 -1.77
CA PHE A 54 15.50 -3.47 -2.51
C PHE A 54 15.90 -3.25 -3.97
N ARG A 55 15.35 -2.23 -4.67
CA ARG A 55 15.76 -1.96 -6.06
C ARG A 55 17.21 -1.48 -6.16
N GLY A 56 17.70 -0.73 -5.17
CA GLY A 56 19.09 -0.25 -5.15
C GLY A 56 20.11 -1.39 -5.05
N VAL A 57 19.70 -2.55 -4.51
CA VAL A 57 20.52 -3.76 -4.41
C VAL A 57 20.08 -4.86 -5.38
N ALA A 58 19.05 -4.62 -6.20
CA ALA A 58 18.46 -5.66 -7.06
C ALA A 58 19.45 -6.19 -8.11
N GLU A 59 20.31 -5.33 -8.66
CA GLU A 59 21.38 -5.74 -9.58
C GLU A 59 22.40 -6.64 -8.90
N GLN A 60 22.77 -6.32 -7.66
CA GLN A 60 23.70 -7.11 -6.85
C GLN A 60 23.07 -8.43 -6.36
N ALA A 61 21.75 -8.45 -6.24
CA ALA A 61 20.96 -9.62 -5.86
C ALA A 61 20.56 -10.51 -7.05
N LYS A 62 20.96 -10.20 -8.30
CA LYS A 62 20.56 -10.98 -9.50
C LYS A 62 20.98 -12.45 -9.43
N GLU A 63 22.12 -12.74 -8.82
CA GLU A 63 22.62 -14.11 -8.64
C GLU A 63 22.20 -14.73 -7.31
N MET A 64 21.48 -13.98 -6.48
CA MET A 64 21.06 -14.44 -5.17
C MET A 64 19.83 -15.36 -5.29
N ASP A 65 19.75 -16.33 -4.38
CA ASP A 65 18.56 -17.16 -4.24
C ASP A 65 17.30 -16.29 -4.04
N ARG A 66 16.23 -16.67 -4.75
CA ARG A 66 14.99 -15.89 -4.80
C ARG A 66 14.34 -15.73 -3.43
N VAL A 67 14.39 -16.77 -2.58
CA VAL A 67 13.82 -16.72 -1.23
C VAL A 67 14.59 -15.72 -0.38
N SER A 68 15.91 -15.72 -0.48
CA SER A 68 16.78 -14.76 0.22
C SER A 68 16.51 -13.32 -0.22
N ALA A 69 16.34 -13.09 -1.52
CA ALA A 69 15.95 -11.81 -2.11
C ALA A 69 14.60 -11.31 -1.55
N ASP A 70 13.59 -12.16 -1.53
CA ASP A 70 12.27 -11.79 -1.03
C ASP A 70 12.30 -11.51 0.48
N HIS A 71 13.11 -12.23 1.28
CA HIS A 71 13.34 -11.89 2.68
C HIS A 71 13.96 -10.51 2.85
N MET A 72 14.99 -10.15 2.08
CA MET A 72 15.55 -8.80 2.10
C MET A 72 14.49 -7.74 1.75
N GLY A 73 13.66 -8.01 0.75
CA GLY A 73 12.52 -7.17 0.39
C GLY A 73 11.52 -7.01 1.55
N MET A 74 11.20 -8.10 2.26
CA MET A 74 10.33 -8.05 3.45
C MET A 74 10.95 -7.23 4.58
N LEU A 75 12.25 -7.39 4.86
CA LEU A 75 12.95 -6.56 5.85
C LEU A 75 12.92 -5.06 5.48
N ALA A 76 13.08 -4.74 4.19
CA ALA A 76 12.95 -3.36 3.71
C ALA A 76 11.56 -2.76 3.98
N THR A 77 10.49 -3.54 3.90
CA THR A 77 9.14 -3.06 4.27
C THR A 77 9.04 -2.72 5.77
N VAL A 78 9.77 -3.45 6.64
CA VAL A 78 9.80 -3.18 8.08
C VAL A 78 10.52 -1.86 8.36
N ILE A 79 11.65 -1.60 7.68
CA ILE A 79 12.37 -0.32 7.78
C ILE A 79 11.44 0.84 7.41
N ASN A 80 10.70 0.71 6.30
CA ASN A 80 9.73 1.72 5.88
C ASN A 80 8.57 1.89 6.87
N ALA A 81 8.07 0.80 7.43
CA ALA A 81 6.98 0.84 8.41
C ALA A 81 7.38 1.59 9.68
N LEU A 82 8.62 1.42 10.15
CA LEU A 82 9.16 2.17 11.29
C LEU A 82 9.28 3.66 10.98
N ALA A 83 9.74 4.03 9.77
CA ALA A 83 9.81 5.43 9.35
C ALA A 83 8.43 6.09 9.30
N ILE A 84 7.42 5.40 8.75
CA ILE A 84 6.03 5.88 8.74
C ILE A 84 5.48 5.99 10.17
N GLN A 85 5.76 5.02 11.05
CA GLN A 85 5.32 5.07 12.44
C GLN A 85 5.85 6.31 13.16
N ASP A 86 7.16 6.57 13.08
CA ASP A 86 7.77 7.74 13.72
C ASP A 86 7.17 9.05 13.22
N ALA A 87 6.97 9.19 11.90
CA ALA A 87 6.35 10.38 11.32
C ALA A 87 4.89 10.56 11.78
N LEU A 88 4.10 9.49 11.81
CA LEU A 88 2.72 9.54 12.32
C LEU A 88 2.68 9.94 13.79
N GLU A 89 3.57 9.39 14.62
CA GLU A 89 3.64 9.70 16.05
C GLU A 89 4.05 11.17 16.29
N LYS A 90 4.94 11.73 15.46
CA LYS A 90 5.26 13.17 15.46
C LYS A 90 4.09 14.06 15.05
N CYS A 91 3.17 13.55 14.24
CA CYS A 91 1.89 14.19 13.92
C CYS A 91 0.80 13.96 14.99
N GLY A 92 1.12 13.36 16.13
CA GLY A 92 0.15 13.07 17.19
C GLY A 92 -0.76 11.86 16.91
N VAL A 93 -0.46 11.08 15.87
CA VAL A 93 -1.23 9.90 15.48
C VAL A 93 -0.63 8.65 16.11
N HIS A 94 -1.40 7.96 16.94
CA HIS A 94 -0.98 6.67 17.47
C HIS A 94 -0.94 5.60 16.37
N ALA A 95 0.24 5.09 16.07
CA ALA A 95 0.46 4.06 15.07
C ALA A 95 1.01 2.75 15.67
N ARG A 96 0.74 1.61 15.04
CA ARG A 96 1.27 0.30 15.44
C ARG A 96 1.76 -0.47 14.24
N VAL A 97 3.06 -0.78 14.23
CA VAL A 97 3.66 -1.67 13.23
C VAL A 97 3.41 -3.12 13.63
N MET A 98 2.86 -3.90 12.69
CA MET A 98 2.61 -5.33 12.81
C MET A 98 3.30 -6.06 11.66
N SER A 99 4.25 -6.94 11.96
CA SER A 99 5.02 -7.68 10.96
C SER A 99 4.50 -9.10 10.77
N ALA A 100 4.50 -9.57 9.52
CA ALA A 100 4.22 -10.96 9.17
C ALA A 100 5.36 -11.92 9.58
N ILE A 101 6.59 -11.42 9.74
CA ILE A 101 7.73 -12.15 10.29
C ILE A 101 7.96 -11.66 11.72
N GLU A 102 8.05 -12.57 12.69
CA GLU A 102 8.24 -12.22 14.09
C GLU A 102 9.58 -11.53 14.33
N MET A 103 9.54 -10.35 14.96
CA MET A 103 10.70 -9.50 15.21
C MET A 103 10.60 -8.90 16.61
N HIS A 104 10.93 -9.72 17.61
CA HIS A 104 10.92 -9.31 19.00
C HIS A 104 11.80 -8.06 19.22
N GLN A 105 11.38 -7.17 20.11
CA GLN A 105 11.92 -5.82 20.35
C GLN A 105 11.62 -4.75 19.30
N VAL A 106 11.35 -5.11 18.04
CA VAL A 106 11.21 -4.12 16.95
C VAL A 106 9.75 -3.74 16.69
N CYS A 107 8.86 -4.73 16.52
CA CYS A 107 7.45 -4.49 16.22
C CYS A 107 6.57 -5.64 16.69
N GLU A 108 5.24 -5.43 16.67
CA GLU A 108 4.30 -6.47 17.09
C GLU A 108 4.23 -7.58 16.01
N PRO A 109 4.07 -8.86 16.39
CA PRO A 109 3.68 -9.88 15.41
C PRO A 109 2.27 -9.60 14.90
N TYR A 110 2.01 -9.88 13.62
CA TYR A 110 0.68 -9.75 13.07
C TYR A 110 -0.29 -10.77 13.68
N ILE A 111 -1.28 -10.24 14.43
CA ILE A 111 -2.39 -11.00 14.97
C ILE A 111 -3.68 -10.28 14.56
N ARG A 112 -4.46 -10.89 13.67
CA ARG A 112 -5.69 -10.31 13.08
C ARG A 112 -6.60 -9.63 14.12
N ARG A 113 -6.92 -10.34 15.21
CA ARG A 113 -7.81 -9.80 16.27
C ARG A 113 -7.23 -8.57 16.97
N ARG A 114 -5.90 -8.51 17.12
CA ARG A 114 -5.19 -7.37 17.71
C ARG A 114 -5.14 -6.19 16.74
N ALA A 115 -4.94 -6.44 15.45
CA ALA A 115 -5.00 -5.41 14.41
C ALA A 115 -6.39 -4.72 14.40
N ILE A 116 -7.47 -5.50 14.37
CA ILE A 116 -8.84 -4.97 14.45
C ILE A 116 -9.04 -4.15 15.73
N ARG A 117 -8.54 -4.63 16.87
CA ARG A 117 -8.67 -3.91 18.14
C ARG A 117 -7.88 -2.60 18.18
N HIS A 118 -6.76 -2.49 17.45
CA HIS A 118 -6.04 -1.22 17.30
C HIS A 118 -6.84 -0.24 16.45
N LEU A 119 -7.40 -0.71 15.32
CA LEU A 119 -8.25 0.10 14.45
C LEU A 119 -9.46 0.66 15.21
N GLU A 120 -10.20 -0.19 15.93
CA GLU A 120 -11.35 0.22 16.78
C GLU A 120 -11.00 1.29 17.84
N LYS A 121 -9.72 1.45 18.20
CA LYS A 121 -9.24 2.48 19.14
C LYS A 121 -8.76 3.75 18.41
N GLY A 122 -9.00 3.88 17.12
CA GLY A 122 -8.56 5.00 16.29
C GLY A 122 -7.04 5.07 16.11
N ARG A 123 -6.36 3.92 16.16
CA ARG A 123 -4.92 3.81 15.88
C ARG A 123 -4.71 3.43 14.42
N VAL A 124 -3.67 3.98 13.81
CA VAL A 124 -3.22 3.53 12.48
C VAL A 124 -2.46 2.21 12.63
N VAL A 125 -2.79 1.22 11.81
CA VAL A 125 -2.06 -0.07 11.79
C VAL A 125 -1.20 -0.14 10.54
N ILE A 126 0.10 -0.41 10.69
CA ILE A 126 1.05 -0.53 9.57
C ILE A 126 1.47 -1.99 9.45
N PHE A 127 1.07 -2.64 8.35
CA PHE A 127 1.46 -4.01 8.05
C PHE A 127 2.79 -4.04 7.31
N ALA A 128 3.74 -4.79 7.88
CA ALA A 128 5.08 -5.00 7.35
C ALA A 128 5.37 -6.48 7.09
N ALA A 129 6.48 -6.75 6.41
CA ALA A 129 6.93 -8.05 5.93
C ALA A 129 5.95 -8.76 4.99
N GLY A 130 5.06 -8.02 4.31
CA GLY A 130 4.15 -8.55 3.30
C GLY A 130 3.26 -9.70 3.82
N THR A 131 3.25 -10.82 3.08
CA THR A 131 2.56 -12.05 3.49
C THR A 131 3.39 -12.92 4.45
N GLY A 132 4.65 -12.55 4.70
CA GLY A 132 5.64 -13.37 5.40
C GLY A 132 6.22 -14.51 4.55
N ASN A 133 5.81 -14.62 3.28
CA ASN A 133 6.19 -15.71 2.39
C ASN A 133 6.89 -15.16 1.13
N PRO A 134 8.00 -15.78 0.68
CA PRO A 134 8.59 -15.51 -0.63
C PRO A 134 7.60 -15.75 -1.78
N TYR A 135 7.92 -15.26 -2.98
CA TYR A 135 7.12 -15.31 -4.21
C TYR A 135 5.84 -14.47 -4.22
N PHE A 136 5.50 -13.79 -3.12
CA PHE A 136 4.35 -12.91 -3.05
C PHE A 136 4.74 -11.44 -3.08
N SER A 137 3.91 -10.62 -3.72
CA SER A 137 4.11 -9.18 -3.79
C SER A 137 3.51 -8.48 -2.56
N THR A 138 3.85 -7.20 -2.39
CA THR A 138 3.16 -6.34 -1.41
C THR A 138 1.74 -5.96 -1.81
N ASP A 139 1.38 -6.07 -3.09
CA ASP A 139 0.00 -5.91 -3.54
C ASP A 139 -0.84 -7.13 -3.12
N THR A 140 -0.28 -8.35 -3.19
CA THR A 140 -0.93 -9.55 -2.65
C THR A 140 -1.13 -9.43 -1.14
N ALA A 141 -0.09 -8.95 -0.41
CA ALA A 141 -0.19 -8.72 1.02
C ALA A 141 -1.26 -7.68 1.37
N ALA A 142 -1.36 -6.58 0.60
CA ALA A 142 -2.35 -5.56 0.85
C ALA A 142 -3.79 -6.07 0.65
N SER A 143 -3.99 -6.87 -0.40
CA SER A 143 -5.27 -7.53 -0.69
C SER A 143 -5.66 -8.49 0.43
N LEU A 144 -4.71 -9.33 0.89
CA LEU A 144 -4.91 -10.24 2.01
C LEU A 144 -5.29 -9.51 3.30
N ARG A 145 -4.52 -8.48 3.69
CA ARG A 145 -4.75 -7.74 4.93
C ARG A 145 -6.07 -6.98 4.89
N ALA A 146 -6.44 -6.41 3.75
CA ALA A 146 -7.73 -5.74 3.56
C ALA A 146 -8.90 -6.69 3.82
N MET A 147 -8.86 -7.91 3.29
CA MET A 147 -9.89 -8.92 3.56
C MET A 147 -9.92 -9.33 5.04
N GLU A 148 -8.76 -9.58 5.65
CA GLU A 148 -8.70 -10.04 7.04
C GLU A 148 -9.29 -9.01 8.01
N ILE A 149 -8.97 -7.72 7.82
CA ILE A 149 -9.51 -6.65 8.67
C ILE A 149 -10.90 -6.19 8.24
N LYS A 150 -11.47 -6.75 7.17
CA LYS A 150 -12.75 -6.35 6.57
C LYS A 150 -12.75 -4.86 6.20
N ALA A 151 -11.76 -4.44 5.42
CA ALA A 151 -11.74 -3.10 4.86
C ALA A 151 -12.82 -2.95 3.79
N ASP A 152 -13.39 -1.76 3.69
CA ASP A 152 -14.40 -1.42 2.71
C ASP A 152 -13.79 -1.25 1.31
N VAL A 153 -12.51 -0.86 1.25
CA VAL A 153 -11.78 -0.61 0.00
C VAL A 153 -10.26 -0.77 0.18
N LEU A 154 -9.60 -1.28 -0.85
CA LEU A 154 -8.14 -1.22 -1.01
C LEU A 154 -7.75 0.00 -1.86
N LEU A 155 -6.96 0.91 -1.28
CA LEU A 155 -6.48 2.11 -1.93
C LEU A 155 -5.02 1.90 -2.36
N LYS A 156 -4.75 1.76 -3.65
CA LYS A 156 -3.40 1.61 -4.16
C LYS A 156 -2.87 2.94 -4.67
N ALA A 157 -1.93 3.49 -3.91
CA ALA A 157 -1.24 4.72 -4.22
C ALA A 157 -0.20 4.49 -5.32
N THR A 158 -0.28 5.28 -6.40
CA THR A 158 0.63 5.20 -7.56
C THR A 158 1.11 6.59 -7.99
N LYS A 159 1.95 6.64 -9.03
CA LYS A 159 2.44 7.90 -9.63
C LYS A 159 1.54 8.43 -10.76
N VAL A 160 0.58 7.62 -11.23
CA VAL A 160 -0.32 7.94 -12.35
C VAL A 160 -1.74 8.17 -11.84
N GLU A 161 -2.58 8.82 -12.65
CA GLU A 161 -3.94 9.23 -12.26
C GLU A 161 -4.95 8.09 -12.11
N GLY A 162 -4.57 6.84 -12.43
CA GLY A 162 -5.47 5.70 -12.43
C GLY A 162 -4.97 4.59 -13.34
N ILE A 163 -5.90 3.77 -13.82
CA ILE A 163 -5.67 2.69 -14.79
C ILE A 163 -5.88 3.24 -16.19
N TYR A 164 -4.96 2.93 -17.08
CA TYR A 164 -4.98 3.31 -18.49
C TYR A 164 -4.95 2.06 -19.37
N ASP A 165 -5.42 2.19 -20.60
CA ASP A 165 -5.35 1.16 -21.63
C ASP A 165 -3.92 0.87 -22.12
N ALA A 166 -3.03 1.84 -21.98
CA ALA A 166 -1.60 1.72 -22.20
C ALA A 166 -0.81 2.54 -21.17
N ASP A 167 0.51 2.36 -21.10
CA ASP A 167 1.35 3.16 -20.20
C ASP A 167 1.33 4.64 -20.62
N PRO A 168 0.74 5.56 -19.81
CA PRO A 168 0.59 6.96 -20.17
C PRO A 168 1.93 7.72 -20.18
N VAL A 169 2.99 7.13 -19.65
CA VAL A 169 4.36 7.69 -19.73
C VAL A 169 4.97 7.43 -21.11
N ILE A 170 4.57 6.34 -21.76
CA ILE A 170 5.09 5.93 -23.08
C ILE A 170 4.15 6.39 -24.21
N LYS A 171 2.84 6.28 -24.00
CA LYS A 171 1.81 6.62 -24.98
C LYS A 171 0.98 7.81 -24.50
N THR A 172 1.12 8.94 -25.19
CA THR A 172 0.43 10.19 -24.82
C THR A 172 -1.07 10.18 -25.10
N ASP A 173 -1.53 9.26 -25.95
CA ASP A 173 -2.94 9.05 -26.29
C ASP A 173 -3.62 8.00 -25.39
N ALA A 174 -2.93 7.48 -24.37
CA ALA A 174 -3.49 6.50 -23.43
C ALA A 174 -4.75 7.05 -22.74
N VAL A 175 -5.82 6.26 -22.76
CA VAL A 175 -7.13 6.62 -22.22
C VAL A 175 -7.28 6.06 -20.81
N LYS A 176 -7.63 6.94 -19.86
CA LYS A 176 -7.87 6.53 -18.47
C LYS A 176 -9.26 5.90 -18.33
N PHE A 177 -9.34 4.76 -17.66
CA PHE A 177 -10.61 4.19 -17.21
C PHE A 177 -11.07 4.88 -15.93
N GLU A 178 -12.30 5.39 -15.87
CA GLU A 178 -12.87 5.85 -14.60
C GLU A 178 -13.31 4.67 -13.72
N GLN A 179 -13.86 3.64 -14.35
CA GLN A 179 -14.29 2.39 -13.73
C GLN A 179 -13.87 1.23 -14.62
N ILE A 180 -13.46 0.12 -14.03
CA ILE A 180 -13.07 -1.10 -14.75
C ILE A 180 -13.34 -2.33 -13.89
N THR A 181 -13.69 -3.47 -14.50
CA THR A 181 -13.89 -4.71 -13.74
C THR A 181 -12.58 -5.45 -13.53
N TYR A 182 -12.52 -6.30 -12.51
CA TYR A 182 -11.38 -7.22 -12.33
C TYR A 182 -11.20 -8.15 -13.53
N MET A 183 -12.30 -8.59 -14.16
CA MET A 183 -12.23 -9.43 -15.36
C MET A 183 -11.64 -8.69 -16.56
N ASP A 184 -11.95 -7.41 -16.74
CA ASP A 184 -11.38 -6.62 -17.83
C ASP A 184 -9.89 -6.36 -17.62
N ILE A 185 -9.45 -6.10 -16.38
CA ILE A 185 -8.02 -6.02 -16.04
C ILE A 185 -7.28 -7.29 -16.47
N LEU A 186 -7.84 -8.47 -16.16
CA LEU A 186 -7.26 -9.76 -16.52
C LEU A 186 -7.28 -10.01 -18.03
N ARG A 187 -8.42 -9.73 -18.70
CA ARG A 187 -8.60 -9.94 -20.14
C ARG A 187 -7.70 -9.04 -20.98
N LEU A 188 -7.56 -7.78 -20.59
CA LEU A 188 -6.74 -6.78 -21.28
C LEU A 188 -5.26 -6.85 -20.87
N GLY A 189 -4.91 -7.66 -19.86
CA GLY A 189 -3.53 -7.78 -19.38
C GLY A 189 -2.98 -6.48 -18.78
N LEU A 190 -3.83 -5.66 -18.17
CA LEU A 190 -3.43 -4.37 -17.61
C LEU A 190 -2.55 -4.56 -16.37
N LYS A 191 -1.38 -3.92 -16.34
CA LYS A 191 -0.39 -4.05 -15.25
C LYS A 191 -0.75 -3.19 -14.02
N VAL A 192 -1.87 -3.49 -13.39
CA VAL A 192 -2.37 -2.76 -12.21
C VAL A 192 -1.73 -3.27 -10.91
N MET A 193 -1.73 -4.60 -10.73
CA MET A 193 -1.09 -5.38 -9.68
C MET A 193 -0.68 -6.74 -10.28
N ASP A 194 -0.04 -7.60 -9.49
CA ASP A 194 0.12 -9.00 -9.91
C ASP A 194 -1.23 -9.73 -9.99
N THR A 195 -1.30 -10.74 -10.85
CA THR A 195 -2.51 -11.52 -11.11
C THR A 195 -3.08 -12.17 -9.85
N THR A 196 -2.23 -12.56 -8.90
CA THR A 196 -2.65 -13.18 -7.63
C THR A 196 -3.43 -12.18 -6.78
N ALA A 197 -2.93 -10.95 -6.63
CA ALA A 197 -3.62 -9.88 -5.93
C ALA A 197 -4.96 -9.52 -6.60
N VAL A 198 -4.98 -9.39 -7.93
CA VAL A 198 -6.20 -9.11 -8.71
C VAL A 198 -7.26 -10.20 -8.50
N SER A 199 -6.85 -11.47 -8.59
CA SER A 199 -7.76 -12.61 -8.41
C SER A 199 -8.31 -12.68 -6.98
N LEU A 200 -7.45 -12.44 -5.98
CA LEU A 200 -7.85 -12.43 -4.59
C LEU A 200 -8.90 -11.35 -4.29
N CYS A 201 -8.71 -10.13 -4.81
CA CYS A 201 -9.70 -9.06 -4.67
C CYS A 201 -11.03 -9.38 -5.38
N LYS A 202 -10.95 -9.92 -6.61
CA LYS A 202 -12.12 -10.32 -7.40
C LYS A 202 -12.98 -11.35 -6.65
N ASP A 203 -12.37 -12.43 -6.20
CA ASP A 203 -13.08 -13.56 -5.61
C ASP A 203 -13.74 -13.21 -4.26
N ASN A 204 -13.30 -12.11 -3.65
CA ASN A 204 -13.83 -11.61 -2.38
C ASN A 204 -14.64 -10.31 -2.53
N ASN A 205 -14.93 -9.88 -3.76
CA ASN A 205 -15.64 -8.65 -4.07
C ASN A 205 -15.08 -7.40 -3.34
N LEU A 206 -13.76 -7.37 -3.10
CA LEU A 206 -13.11 -6.25 -2.44
C LEU A 206 -12.96 -5.11 -3.45
N PRO A 207 -13.58 -3.94 -3.27
CA PRO A 207 -13.36 -2.80 -4.17
C PRO A 207 -11.92 -2.29 -4.06
N MET A 208 -11.37 -1.82 -5.18
CA MET A 208 -10.04 -1.21 -5.20
C MET A 208 -10.07 0.13 -5.93
N ILE A 209 -9.30 1.11 -5.43
CA ILE A 209 -9.11 2.39 -6.11
C ILE A 209 -7.63 2.58 -6.40
N ILE A 210 -7.30 2.81 -7.67
CA ILE A 210 -5.96 3.19 -8.11
C ILE A 210 -5.93 4.69 -8.29
N PHE A 211 -5.04 5.39 -7.59
CA PHE A 211 -4.98 6.86 -7.64
C PHE A 211 -3.55 7.40 -7.58
N ASN A 212 -3.40 8.67 -7.95
CA ASN A 212 -2.12 9.37 -7.86
C ASN A 212 -1.91 9.94 -6.45
N MET A 213 -0.86 9.51 -5.76
CA MET A 213 -0.51 10.02 -4.42
C MET A 213 0.40 11.24 -4.43
N ASN A 214 0.90 11.64 -5.59
CA ASN A 214 1.73 12.84 -5.73
C ASN A 214 0.88 14.10 -5.89
N ARG A 215 -0.45 13.96 -6.00
CA ARG A 215 -1.39 15.08 -5.91
C ARG A 215 -1.81 15.26 -4.45
N PRO A 216 -1.41 16.37 -3.79
CA PRO A 216 -1.74 16.61 -2.40
C PRO A 216 -3.24 16.52 -2.13
N GLY A 217 -3.61 15.88 -1.02
CA GLY A 217 -4.99 15.75 -0.57
C GLY A 217 -5.79 14.66 -1.28
N ASN A 218 -5.25 13.96 -2.28
CA ASN A 218 -5.96 12.87 -2.94
C ASN A 218 -6.31 11.73 -1.97
N ILE A 219 -5.49 11.46 -0.95
CA ILE A 219 -5.80 10.42 0.05
C ILE A 219 -7.13 10.75 0.73
N ARG A 220 -7.28 11.99 1.21
CA ARG A 220 -8.50 12.48 1.84
C ARG A 220 -9.71 12.43 0.91
N ARG A 221 -9.55 12.92 -0.31
CA ARG A 221 -10.63 12.97 -1.31
C ARG A 221 -11.15 11.57 -1.65
N VAL A 222 -10.25 10.62 -1.91
CA VAL A 222 -10.61 9.22 -2.19
C VAL A 222 -11.35 8.59 -1.01
N ILE A 223 -10.87 8.78 0.22
CA ILE A 223 -11.48 8.20 1.42
C ILE A 223 -12.86 8.81 1.71
N SER A 224 -13.03 10.10 1.41
CA SER A 224 -14.30 10.81 1.51
C SER A 224 -15.33 10.31 0.49
N GLY A 225 -14.88 9.60 -0.56
CA GLY A 225 -15.71 9.02 -1.62
C GLY A 225 -15.82 9.91 -2.85
N GLU A 226 -14.94 10.90 -3.01
CA GLU A 226 -14.83 11.63 -4.28
C GLU A 226 -14.32 10.71 -5.40
N LYS A 227 -14.74 11.00 -6.63
CA LYS A 227 -14.28 10.29 -7.82
C LYS A 227 -12.85 10.68 -8.18
N VAL A 228 -11.89 10.08 -7.50
CA VAL A 228 -10.45 10.23 -7.73
C VAL A 228 -9.88 8.88 -8.13
N GLY A 229 -9.03 8.86 -9.16
CA GLY A 229 -8.42 7.62 -9.61
C GLY A 229 -9.25 6.84 -10.63
N SER A 230 -9.14 5.53 -10.54
CA SER A 230 -9.95 4.52 -11.23
C SER A 230 -10.51 3.55 -10.21
N LEU A 231 -11.82 3.33 -10.24
CA LEU A 231 -12.49 2.34 -9.39
C LEU A 231 -12.47 0.96 -10.06
N VAL A 232 -12.12 -0.05 -9.28
CA VAL A 232 -12.13 -1.46 -9.70
C VAL A 232 -13.12 -2.25 -8.85
N THR A 233 -14.03 -2.96 -9.52
CA THR A 233 -15.05 -3.79 -8.91
C THR A 233 -15.12 -5.17 -9.58
N ALA A 234 -15.87 -6.09 -8.98
CA ALA A 234 -16.18 -7.40 -9.55
C ALA A 234 -16.80 -7.31 -10.94
#